data_AF-X0RSU3-F1
#
_entry.id   AF-X0RSU3-F1
#
_cell.length_a   1.000
_cell.length_b   1.000
_cell.length_c   1.000
_cell.angle_alpha   90.00
_cell.angle_beta   90.00
_cell.angle_gamma   90.00
#
_symmetry.space_group_name_H-M   'P 1'
#
loop_
_entity.id
_entity.type
_entity.pdbx_description
1 polymer ?
#
loop_
_entity_poly.entity_id
_entity_poly.type
_entity_poly.pdbx_seq_one_letter_code
_entity_poly.pdbx_strand_id
1 'polypeptide(L)'
;MIRYNVPSVGCELKLERRCPHCHRPNGRIHSNIVHRPISDPKVCTIAQRRMKCPFCKTTWTIRVEGVADGRQRTDRLICIGVVLYVLGLSYRGVEQFLAMLGCQGSKSTVERDVARLGQKAKALHTESLDVGFEILGVDGTGARMAGQSRAGMLFFVDIGSSRLLFVVRAKETDSRRVRQHVQRLMQLFGVEHLRADELSVYDQAAPEARRTICLAHWLKTKCKRAWDLSRQFQAEGLLYESQMMLDLQRLL
;
A
#
# COMPACT_ATOMS: atom_id res chain seq x y z
N MET A 1 -16.90 -5.16 8.59
CA MET A 1 -15.94 -6.26 8.83
C MET A 1 -15.13 -6.45 7.55
N ILE A 2 -13.79 -6.33 7.59
CA ILE A 2 -12.94 -6.51 6.41
C ILE A 2 -12.75 -8.02 6.17
N ARG A 3 -13.06 -8.51 4.97
CA ARG A 3 -12.86 -9.91 4.58
C ARG A 3 -11.60 -10.05 3.73
N TYR A 4 -10.59 -10.71 4.27
CA TYR A 4 -9.37 -11.00 3.52
C TYR A 4 -9.54 -12.29 2.70
N ASN A 5 -9.41 -12.17 1.38
CA ASN A 5 -9.40 -13.33 0.48
C ASN A 5 -7.97 -13.89 0.39
N VAL A 6 -7.66 -14.84 1.26
CA VAL A 6 -6.36 -15.53 1.25
C VAL A 6 -6.36 -16.61 0.16
N PRO A 7 -5.36 -16.64 -0.74
CA PRO A 7 -5.29 -17.65 -1.80
C PRO A 7 -5.33 -19.08 -1.27
N SER A 8 -6.04 -19.95 -1.98
CA SER A 8 -5.95 -21.40 -1.78
C SER A 8 -4.77 -21.99 -2.54
N VAL A 9 -4.25 -23.10 -2.02
CA VAL A 9 -3.29 -23.95 -2.73
C VAL A 9 -4.10 -25.10 -3.31
N GLY A 10 -3.95 -25.36 -4.61
CA GLY A 10 -4.67 -26.42 -5.30
C GLY A 10 -4.28 -27.81 -4.77
N CYS A 11 -5.22 -28.75 -4.82
CA CYS A 11 -4.99 -30.16 -4.51
C CYS A 11 -4.68 -31.00 -5.76
N GLU A 12 -5.12 -30.56 -6.94
CA GLU A 12 -5.06 -31.33 -8.17
C GLU A 12 -4.17 -30.71 -9.24
N LEU A 13 -3.48 -31.57 -9.98
CA LEU A 13 -2.70 -31.19 -11.15
C LEU A 13 -3.60 -30.98 -12.35
N LYS A 14 -3.80 -29.72 -12.75
CA LYS A 14 -4.45 -29.38 -14.02
C LYS A 14 -3.49 -29.70 -15.17
N LEU A 15 -3.82 -30.69 -15.98
CA LEU A 15 -2.92 -31.20 -17.01
C LEU A 15 -2.86 -30.26 -18.23
N GLU A 16 -1.93 -29.31 -18.22
CA GLU A 16 -1.69 -28.43 -19.36
C GLU A 16 -0.63 -29.04 -20.31
N ARG A 17 -1.08 -29.51 -21.48
CA ARG A 17 -0.21 -30.15 -22.49
C ARG A 17 0.31 -29.20 -23.57
N ARG A 18 0.13 -27.88 -23.40
CA ARG A 18 0.66 -26.89 -24.33
C ARG A 18 2.10 -26.57 -23.96
N CYS A 19 3.02 -26.61 -24.94
CA CYS A 19 4.41 -26.25 -24.69
C CYS A 19 4.53 -24.74 -24.43
N PRO A 20 5.18 -24.29 -23.33
CA PRO A 20 5.32 -22.87 -23.05
C PRO A 20 6.27 -22.14 -24.01
N HIS A 21 7.13 -22.88 -24.74
CA HIS A 21 8.12 -22.29 -25.65
C HIS A 21 7.62 -22.18 -27.10
N CYS A 22 7.11 -23.27 -27.69
CA CYS A 22 6.65 -23.27 -29.08
C CYS A 22 5.12 -23.25 -29.22
N HIS A 23 4.38 -23.17 -28.12
CA HIS A 23 2.92 -23.13 -28.05
C HIS A 23 2.16 -24.30 -28.71
N ARG A 24 2.87 -25.31 -29.21
CA ARG A 24 2.28 -26.51 -29.79
C ARG A 24 1.59 -27.37 -28.70
N PRO A 25 0.43 -27.98 -29.02
CA PRO A 25 -0.23 -28.94 -28.12
C PRO A 25 0.55 -30.26 -28.06
N ASN A 26 0.05 -31.21 -27.28
CA ASN A 26 0.55 -32.60 -27.17
C ASN A 26 1.92 -32.77 -26.48
N GLY A 27 2.17 -32.01 -25.43
CA GLY A 27 3.22 -32.30 -24.46
C GLY A 27 3.12 -33.73 -23.91
N ARG A 28 4.22 -34.47 -23.95
CA ARG A 28 4.31 -35.84 -23.41
C ARG A 28 4.66 -35.81 -21.93
N ILE A 29 4.12 -36.76 -21.18
CA ILE A 29 4.50 -36.97 -19.78
C ILE A 29 5.96 -37.45 -19.76
N HIS A 30 6.81 -36.74 -19.01
CA HIS A 30 8.24 -37.05 -18.91
C HIS A 30 8.60 -37.68 -17.56
N SER A 31 7.83 -37.42 -16.51
CA SER A 31 8.03 -38.01 -15.19
C SER A 31 6.72 -38.51 -14.57
N ASN A 32 6.85 -39.40 -13.60
CA ASN A 32 5.77 -39.67 -12.64
C ASN A 32 5.43 -38.42 -11.82
N ILE A 33 4.28 -38.45 -11.14
CA ILE A 33 3.93 -37.39 -10.18
C ILE A 33 4.90 -37.51 -9.00
N VAL A 34 5.48 -36.38 -8.63
CA VAL A 34 6.36 -36.27 -7.47
C VAL A 34 5.73 -35.29 -6.50
N HIS A 35 5.74 -35.65 -5.22
CA HIS A 35 5.32 -34.76 -4.14
C HIS A 35 6.53 -33.97 -3.65
N ARG A 36 6.52 -32.66 -3.90
CA ARG A 36 7.58 -31.75 -3.51
C ARG A 36 7.23 -31.07 -2.18
N PRO A 37 8.15 -31.03 -1.19
CA PRO A 37 7.93 -30.27 0.03
C PRO A 37 7.83 -28.77 -0.25
N ILE A 38 6.91 -28.11 0.45
CA ILE A 38 6.66 -26.66 0.36
C ILE A 38 6.49 -26.06 1.77
N SER A 39 6.63 -24.74 1.83
CA SER A 39 6.39 -23.93 3.04
C SER A 39 4.99 -23.33 2.95
N ASP A 40 4.07 -23.86 3.76
CA ASP A 40 2.69 -23.40 3.92
C ASP A 40 2.15 -23.87 5.29
N PRO A 41 1.32 -23.07 5.98
CA PRO A 41 0.79 -23.44 7.29
C PRO A 41 -0.23 -24.59 7.26
N LYS A 42 -0.75 -24.99 6.08
CA LYS A 42 -1.75 -26.06 5.94
C LYS A 42 -1.31 -27.21 5.04
N VAL A 43 -0.34 -27.01 4.16
CA VAL A 43 0.03 -27.99 3.12
C VAL A 43 1.54 -28.22 3.11
N CYS A 44 1.99 -29.42 3.46
CA CYS A 44 3.43 -29.70 3.54
C CYS A 44 4.04 -30.13 2.20
N THR A 45 3.24 -30.67 1.27
CA THR A 45 3.72 -31.12 -0.04
C THR A 45 2.74 -30.79 -1.16
N ILE A 46 3.24 -30.60 -2.37
CA ILE A 46 2.43 -30.43 -3.58
C ILE A 46 2.78 -31.48 -4.63
N ALA A 47 1.78 -31.93 -5.37
CA ALA A 47 2.00 -32.72 -6.56
C ALA A 47 2.62 -31.84 -7.66
N GLN A 48 3.61 -32.39 -8.37
CA GLN A 48 4.18 -31.80 -9.58
C GLN A 48 4.53 -32.90 -10.59
N ARG A 49 4.49 -32.57 -11.88
CA ARG A 49 4.80 -33.50 -12.97
C ARG A 49 5.57 -32.80 -14.08
N ARG A 50 6.64 -33.41 -14.58
CA ARG A 50 7.40 -32.90 -15.73
C ARG A 50 6.78 -33.36 -17.04
N MET A 51 6.74 -32.44 -17.99
CA MET A 51 6.31 -32.63 -19.36
C MET A 51 7.47 -32.36 -20.31
N LYS A 52 7.44 -32.95 -21.50
CA LYS A 52 8.43 -32.72 -22.57
C LYS A 52 7.73 -32.50 -23.90
N CYS A 53 8.15 -31.47 -24.63
CA CYS A 53 7.66 -31.20 -25.97
C CYS A 53 8.25 -32.23 -26.94
N PRO A 54 7.44 -32.93 -27.76
CA PRO A 54 7.98 -33.84 -28.76
C PRO A 54 8.69 -33.10 -29.91
N PHE A 55 8.36 -31.83 -30.14
CA PHE A 55 8.89 -31.00 -31.21
C PHE A 55 10.17 -30.27 -30.80
N CYS A 56 10.09 -29.26 -29.93
CA CYS A 56 11.24 -28.43 -29.54
C CYS A 56 12.05 -29.00 -28.36
N LYS A 57 11.67 -30.17 -27.83
CA LYS A 57 12.31 -30.87 -26.70
C LYS A 57 12.33 -30.12 -25.36
N THR A 58 11.79 -28.90 -25.28
CA THR A 58 11.62 -28.14 -24.03
C THR A 58 10.87 -28.97 -22.98
N THR A 59 11.39 -28.97 -21.76
CA THR A 59 10.75 -29.56 -20.59
C THR A 59 10.13 -28.47 -19.72
N TRP A 60 8.94 -28.72 -19.19
CA TRP A 60 8.31 -27.83 -18.19
C TRP A 60 7.68 -28.66 -17.08
N THR A 61 7.40 -28.02 -15.95
CA THR A 61 6.80 -28.69 -14.79
C THR A 61 5.41 -28.14 -14.56
N ILE A 62 4.40 -29.00 -14.60
CA ILE A 62 3.05 -28.68 -14.16
C ILE A 62 3.01 -28.81 -12.64
N ARG A 63 2.40 -27.83 -11.99
CA ARG A 63 2.23 -27.76 -10.54
C ARG A 63 0.78 -27.40 -10.22
N VAL A 64 0.38 -27.67 -8.99
CA VAL A 64 -0.90 -27.18 -8.48
C VAL A 64 -0.92 -25.65 -8.43
N GLU A 65 -2.12 -25.08 -8.50
CA GLU A 65 -2.32 -23.64 -8.37
C GLU A 65 -1.85 -23.12 -6.99
N GLY A 66 -1.42 -21.87 -6.94
CA GLY A 66 -0.94 -21.23 -5.72
C GLY A 66 0.57 -21.42 -5.44
N VAL A 67 1.32 -22.04 -6.36
CA VAL A 67 2.80 -22.15 -6.28
C VAL A 67 3.41 -21.93 -7.67
N ALA A 68 4.13 -20.82 -7.87
CA ALA A 68 4.86 -20.64 -9.14
C ALA A 68 6.25 -21.30 -9.14
N ASP A 69 6.81 -21.35 -10.34
CA ASP A 69 8.07 -21.98 -10.68
C ASP A 69 9.22 -21.59 -9.73
N GLY A 70 9.97 -22.60 -9.29
CA GLY A 70 11.12 -22.44 -8.39
C GLY A 70 10.79 -22.04 -6.95
N ARG A 71 9.55 -21.62 -6.63
CA ARG A 71 9.18 -21.15 -5.28
C ARG A 71 8.91 -22.31 -4.34
N GLN A 72 9.44 -22.25 -3.12
CA GLN A 72 9.08 -23.17 -2.02
C GLN A 72 7.88 -22.67 -1.23
N ARG A 73 7.61 -21.36 -1.23
CA ARG A 73 6.51 -20.72 -0.52
C ARG A 73 5.27 -20.61 -1.41
N THR A 74 4.10 -20.86 -0.83
CA THR A 74 2.81 -20.72 -1.50
C THR A 74 2.36 -19.26 -1.56
N ASP A 75 1.44 -18.96 -2.48
CA ASP A 75 0.79 -17.65 -2.57
C ASP A 75 -0.02 -17.34 -1.31
N ARG A 76 -0.54 -18.36 -0.62
CA ARG A 76 -1.15 -18.25 0.72
C ARG A 76 -0.17 -17.69 1.74
N LEU A 77 1.00 -18.33 1.90
CA LEU A 77 2.01 -17.91 2.86
C LEU A 77 2.56 -16.51 2.53
N ILE A 78 2.68 -16.19 1.24
CA ILE A 78 3.07 -14.86 0.78
C ILE A 78 2.02 -13.81 1.17
N CYS A 79 0.74 -14.11 0.95
CA CYS A 79 -0.38 -13.24 1.32
C CYS A 79 -0.38 -12.97 2.84
N ILE A 80 -0.24 -14.00 3.68
CA ILE A 80 -0.14 -13.86 5.14
C ILE A 80 1.00 -12.92 5.51
N GLY A 81 2.20 -13.13 4.94
CA GLY A 81 3.36 -12.28 5.23
C GLY A 81 3.15 -10.81 4.86
N VAL A 82 2.53 -10.54 3.71
CA VAL A 82 2.23 -9.16 3.29
C VAL A 82 1.14 -8.53 4.14
N VAL A 83 0.09 -9.26 4.54
CA VAL A 83 -0.94 -8.74 5.44
C VAL A 83 -0.34 -8.35 6.79
N LEU A 84 0.53 -9.20 7.37
CA LEU A 84 1.23 -8.88 8.61
C LEU A 84 2.06 -7.60 8.50
N TYR A 85 2.77 -7.41 7.39
CA TYR A 85 3.51 -6.17 7.14
C TYR A 85 2.59 -4.94 7.05
N VAL A 86 1.47 -5.05 6.32
CA VAL A 86 0.48 -3.97 6.20
C VAL A 86 -0.13 -3.61 7.56
N LEU A 87 -0.28 -4.59 8.46
CA LEU A 87 -0.73 -4.39 9.84
C LEU A 87 0.35 -3.79 10.76
N GLY A 88 1.54 -3.48 10.24
CA GLY A 88 2.57 -2.71 10.95
C GLY A 88 3.75 -3.54 11.47
N LEU A 89 3.82 -4.84 11.18
CA LEU A 89 4.99 -5.63 11.55
C LEU A 89 6.19 -5.27 10.66
N SER A 90 7.36 -5.13 11.29
CA SER A 90 8.62 -5.04 10.54
C SER A 90 8.90 -6.33 9.76
N TYR A 91 9.75 -6.29 8.72
CA TYR A 91 10.13 -7.50 7.97
C TYR A 91 10.70 -8.62 8.85
N ARG A 92 11.44 -8.27 9.91
CA ARG A 92 11.93 -9.24 10.90
C ARG A 92 10.80 -9.78 11.77
N GLY A 93 9.84 -8.95 12.16
CA GLY A 93 8.66 -9.40 12.90
C GLY A 93 7.81 -10.37 12.08
N VAL A 94 7.64 -10.11 10.78
CA VAL A 94 6.95 -11.03 9.87
C VAL A 94 7.72 -12.34 9.76
N GLU A 95 9.05 -12.31 9.55
CA GLU A 95 9.90 -13.50 9.51
C GLU A 95 9.75 -14.37 10.78
N GLN A 96 9.83 -13.76 11.97
CA GLN A 96 9.65 -14.46 13.24
C GLN A 96 8.25 -15.08 13.37
N PHE A 97 7.21 -14.35 12.98
CA PHE A 97 5.84 -14.86 13.01
C PHE A 97 5.65 -16.04 12.05
N LEU A 98 6.21 -15.98 10.85
CA LEU A 98 6.13 -17.10 9.91
C LEU A 98 6.91 -18.32 10.41
N ALA A 99 8.06 -18.12 11.06
CA ALA A 99 8.82 -19.21 11.69
C ALA A 99 8.02 -19.89 12.81
N MET A 100 7.26 -19.13 13.60
CA MET A 100 6.34 -19.67 14.62
C MET A 100 5.26 -20.58 14.00
N LEU A 101 4.84 -20.31 12.77
CA LEU A 101 3.93 -21.18 12.00
C LEU A 101 4.64 -22.38 11.34
N GLY A 102 5.90 -22.67 11.70
CA GLY A 102 6.70 -23.72 11.09
C GLY A 102 7.11 -23.43 9.65
N CYS A 103 6.93 -22.20 9.17
CA CYS A 103 7.20 -21.82 7.78
C CYS A 103 8.58 -21.16 7.66
N GLN A 104 9.37 -21.64 6.70
CA GLN A 104 10.66 -21.01 6.39
C GLN A 104 10.46 -19.74 5.55
N GLY A 105 11.19 -18.69 5.93
CA GLY A 105 11.26 -17.43 5.20
C GLY A 105 12.34 -16.54 5.79
N SER A 106 12.93 -15.67 4.98
CA SER A 106 13.87 -14.64 5.44
C SER A 106 13.25 -13.25 5.34
N LYS A 107 13.72 -12.30 6.16
CA LYS A 107 13.34 -10.88 6.06
C LYS A 107 13.42 -10.35 4.62
N SER A 108 14.45 -10.72 3.87
CA SER A 108 14.67 -10.30 2.47
C SER A 108 13.69 -10.95 1.49
N THR A 109 13.15 -12.11 1.82
CA THR A 109 12.10 -12.74 1.01
C THR A 109 10.76 -12.05 1.26
N VAL A 110 10.45 -11.69 2.52
CA VAL A 110 9.27 -10.89 2.84
C VAL A 110 9.32 -9.53 2.16
N GLU A 111 10.47 -8.84 2.20
CA GLU A 111 10.66 -7.56 1.52
C GLU A 111 10.37 -7.66 0.02
N ARG A 112 10.92 -8.66 -0.67
CA ARG A 112 10.65 -8.89 -2.11
C ARG A 112 9.18 -9.16 -2.38
N ASP A 113 8.51 -9.92 -1.52
CA ASP A 113 7.08 -10.21 -1.65
C ASP A 113 6.24 -8.93 -1.51
N VAL A 114 6.54 -8.11 -0.50
CA VAL A 114 5.89 -6.81 -0.27
C VAL A 114 6.14 -5.86 -1.44
N ALA A 115 7.38 -5.75 -1.92
CA ALA A 115 7.70 -4.90 -3.06
C ALA A 115 6.95 -5.32 -4.33
N ARG A 116 6.96 -6.62 -4.66
CA ARG A 116 6.27 -7.15 -5.84
C ARG A 116 4.76 -6.95 -5.74
N LEU A 117 4.14 -7.31 -4.62
CA LEU A 117 2.69 -7.15 -4.44
C LEU A 117 2.29 -5.68 -4.34
N GLY A 118 3.14 -4.82 -3.77
CA GLY A 118 2.95 -3.37 -3.75
C GLY A 118 2.95 -2.75 -5.15
N GLN A 119 3.86 -3.16 -6.03
CA GLN A 119 3.85 -2.71 -7.43
C GLN A 119 2.59 -3.17 -8.17
N LYS A 120 2.16 -4.43 -7.95
CA LYS A 120 0.90 -4.93 -8.53
C LYS A 120 -0.31 -4.15 -8.00
N ALA A 121 -0.37 -3.90 -6.70
CA ALA A 121 -1.44 -3.11 -6.08
C ALA A 121 -1.46 -1.68 -6.62
N LYS A 122 -0.30 -1.06 -6.83
CA LYS A 122 -0.18 0.27 -7.44
C LYS A 122 -0.68 0.29 -8.90
N ALA A 123 -0.36 -0.73 -9.69
CA ALA A 123 -0.84 -0.84 -11.07
C ALA A 123 -2.37 -0.95 -11.10
N LEU A 124 -2.93 -1.90 -10.35
CA LEU A 124 -4.38 -2.09 -10.23
C LEU A 124 -5.09 -0.83 -9.71
N HIS A 125 -4.49 -0.13 -8.75
CA HIS A 125 -5.01 1.12 -8.23
C HIS A 125 -5.12 2.17 -9.34
N THR A 126 -4.02 2.39 -10.07
CA THR A 126 -3.96 3.34 -11.19
C THR A 126 -4.98 2.99 -12.28
N GLU A 127 -5.12 1.71 -12.62
CA GLU A 127 -6.10 1.22 -13.61
C GLU A 127 -7.56 1.42 -13.14
N SER A 128 -7.80 1.44 -11.83
CA SER A 128 -9.13 1.61 -11.24
C SER A 128 -9.53 3.08 -11.01
N LEU A 129 -8.63 4.02 -11.27
CA LEU A 129 -8.92 5.44 -11.10
C LEU A 129 -9.89 5.89 -12.19
N ASP A 130 -11.06 6.34 -11.75
CA ASP A 130 -12.07 6.91 -12.63
C ASP A 130 -11.75 8.39 -12.91
N VAL A 131 -12.25 8.89 -14.02
CA VAL A 131 -12.12 10.31 -14.39
C VAL A 131 -13.39 11.05 -13.98
N GLY A 132 -13.26 12.10 -13.16
CA GLY A 132 -14.36 12.99 -12.80
C GLY A 132 -14.65 13.05 -11.30
N PHE A 133 -13.87 13.87 -10.58
CA PHE A 133 -14.19 14.26 -9.21
C PHE A 133 -13.97 15.76 -9.02
N GLU A 134 -14.83 16.38 -8.21
CA GLU A 134 -14.93 17.84 -8.11
C GLU A 134 -13.91 18.47 -7.15
N ILE A 135 -13.53 17.73 -6.10
CA ILE A 135 -12.72 18.25 -4.98
C ILE A 135 -11.49 17.38 -4.75
N LEU A 136 -10.31 17.95 -5.01
CA LEU A 136 -9.02 17.35 -4.69
C LEU A 136 -8.60 17.74 -3.28
N GLY A 137 -8.47 16.74 -2.41
CA GLY A 137 -7.84 16.87 -1.11
C GLY A 137 -6.34 16.62 -1.19
N VAL A 138 -5.55 17.44 -0.49
CA VAL A 138 -4.10 17.27 -0.38
C VAL A 138 -3.69 17.34 1.07
N ASP A 139 -2.91 16.34 1.50
CA ASP A 139 -2.35 16.27 2.85
C ASP A 139 -0.89 15.85 2.81
N GLY A 140 -0.06 16.51 3.60
CA GLY A 140 1.35 16.19 3.73
C GLY A 140 1.67 15.57 5.08
N THR A 141 2.52 14.55 5.09
CA THR A 141 3.11 14.03 6.32
C THR A 141 4.62 13.91 6.21
N GLY A 142 5.29 14.16 7.33
CA GLY A 142 6.67 13.74 7.51
C GLY A 142 6.74 12.21 7.60
N ALA A 143 7.65 11.61 6.84
CA ALA A 143 7.95 10.19 6.92
C ALA A 143 9.45 9.99 7.16
N ARG A 144 9.79 9.28 8.23
CA ARG A 144 11.17 8.77 8.40
C ARG A 144 11.35 7.62 7.44
N MET A 145 12.17 7.80 6.42
CA MET A 145 12.53 6.73 5.48
C MET A 145 13.97 6.30 5.72
N ALA A 146 14.24 5.01 5.50
CA ALA A 146 15.59 4.47 5.64
C ALA A 146 16.59 5.30 4.81
N GLY A 147 17.61 5.85 5.47
CA GLY A 147 18.62 6.71 4.84
C GLY A 147 18.22 8.19 4.64
N GLN A 148 17.01 8.61 5.01
CA GLN A 148 16.56 10.00 4.90
C GLN A 148 15.78 10.45 6.14
N SER A 149 16.41 11.27 6.98
CA SER A 149 15.86 11.72 8.27
C SER A 149 14.68 12.69 8.16
N ARG A 150 14.33 13.16 6.95
CA ARG A 150 13.22 14.10 6.70
C ARG A 150 12.63 13.92 5.30
N ALA A 151 12.22 12.71 4.94
CA ALA A 151 11.44 12.57 3.72
C ALA A 151 9.99 12.98 3.98
N GLY A 152 9.33 13.53 2.96
CA GLY A 152 7.91 13.87 3.03
C GLY A 152 7.11 12.99 2.07
N MET A 153 5.86 12.77 2.42
CA MET A 153 4.88 12.12 1.56
C MET A 153 3.68 13.06 1.42
N LEU A 154 3.22 13.24 0.19
CA LEU A 154 1.97 13.92 -0.12
C LEU A 154 0.93 12.87 -0.51
N PHE A 155 -0.24 12.99 0.08
CA PHE A 155 -1.42 12.20 -0.23
C PHE A 155 -2.40 13.08 -1.01
N PHE A 156 -2.85 12.55 -2.13
CA PHE A 156 -3.89 13.17 -2.94
C PHE A 156 -5.12 12.30 -2.84
N VAL A 157 -6.23 12.88 -2.43
CA VAL A 157 -7.49 12.17 -2.22
C VAL A 157 -8.61 12.85 -3.00
N ASP A 158 -9.53 12.06 -3.53
CA ASP A 158 -10.84 12.58 -3.88
C ASP A 158 -11.68 12.60 -2.61
N ILE A 159 -12.10 13.81 -2.20
CA ILE A 159 -12.88 14.00 -0.98
C ILE A 159 -14.30 13.45 -1.14
N GLY A 160 -14.89 13.56 -2.34
CA GLY A 160 -16.26 13.12 -2.60
C GLY A 160 -16.41 11.61 -2.44
N SER A 161 -15.52 10.83 -3.06
CA SER A 161 -15.54 9.36 -2.95
C SER A 161 -14.71 8.80 -1.79
N SER A 162 -14.00 9.65 -1.04
CA SER A 162 -13.04 9.23 0.00
C SER A 162 -11.98 8.25 -0.52
N ARG A 163 -11.58 8.39 -1.79
CA ARG A 163 -10.59 7.52 -2.43
C ARG A 163 -9.22 8.18 -2.45
N LEU A 164 -8.20 7.42 -2.07
CA LEU A 164 -6.82 7.79 -2.30
C LEU A 164 -6.54 7.78 -3.82
N LEU A 165 -6.00 8.85 -4.37
CA LEU A 165 -5.64 8.95 -5.78
C LEU A 165 -4.17 8.59 -5.98
N PHE A 166 -3.29 9.35 -5.33
CA PHE A 166 -1.85 9.19 -5.46
C PHE A 166 -1.15 9.44 -4.13
N VAL A 167 0.00 8.77 -3.98
CA VAL A 167 0.97 9.06 -2.94
C VAL A 167 2.28 9.41 -3.61
N VAL A 168 2.82 10.59 -3.29
CA VAL A 168 4.04 11.10 -3.92
C VAL A 168 5.07 11.40 -2.85
N ARG A 169 6.32 11.01 -3.12
CA ARG A 169 7.45 11.39 -2.26
C ARG A 169 7.84 12.84 -2.54
N ALA A 170 7.33 13.75 -1.74
CA ALA A 170 7.70 15.16 -1.75
C ALA A 170 7.60 15.73 -0.34
N LYS A 171 8.54 16.62 0.02
CA LYS A 171 8.42 17.42 1.23
C LYS A 171 7.32 18.43 1.01
N GLU A 172 6.39 18.54 1.95
CA GLU A 172 5.34 19.55 1.90
C GLU A 172 5.91 20.98 1.92
N THR A 173 7.09 21.17 2.52
CA THR A 173 7.82 22.45 2.50
C THR A 173 8.41 22.82 1.13
N ASP A 174 8.40 21.91 0.15
CA ASP A 174 8.84 22.21 -1.22
C ASP A 174 7.67 22.76 -2.03
N SER A 175 7.37 24.06 -1.84
CA SER A 175 6.23 24.73 -2.47
C SER A 175 6.26 24.61 -4.00
N ARG A 176 7.43 24.47 -4.64
CA ARG A 176 7.49 24.29 -6.11
C ARG A 176 6.97 22.90 -6.49
N ARG A 177 7.47 21.85 -5.85
CA ARG A 177 7.03 20.47 -6.15
C ARG A 177 5.57 20.24 -5.78
N VAL A 178 5.14 20.73 -4.63
CA VAL A 178 3.73 20.64 -4.20
C VAL A 178 2.83 21.24 -5.27
N ARG A 179 3.09 22.49 -5.69
CA ARG A 179 2.31 23.16 -6.74
C ARG A 179 2.28 22.41 -8.05
N GLN A 180 3.43 21.92 -8.52
CA GLN A 180 3.51 21.14 -9.75
C GLN A 180 2.65 19.88 -9.70
N HIS A 181 2.65 19.16 -8.57
CA HIS A 181 1.82 17.97 -8.41
C HIS A 181 0.33 18.31 -8.34
N VAL A 182 -0.04 19.33 -7.56
CA VAL A 182 -1.44 19.78 -7.44
C VAL A 182 -1.98 20.20 -8.80
N GLN A 183 -1.31 21.12 -9.48
CA GLN A 183 -1.76 21.65 -10.77
C GLN A 183 -1.86 20.53 -11.82
N ARG A 184 -0.88 19.62 -11.87
CA ARG A 184 -0.91 18.47 -12.78
C ARG A 184 -2.13 17.58 -12.52
N LEU A 185 -2.46 17.29 -11.27
CA LEU A 185 -3.59 16.43 -10.94
C LEU A 185 -4.93 17.14 -11.19
N MET A 186 -5.04 18.43 -10.83
CA MET A 186 -6.22 19.21 -11.17
C MET A 186 -6.48 19.25 -12.68
N GLN A 187 -5.43 19.41 -13.50
CA GLN A 187 -5.54 19.36 -14.96
C GLN A 187 -5.89 17.96 -15.48
N LEU A 188 -5.21 16.92 -14.97
CA LEU A 188 -5.41 15.54 -15.43
C LEU A 188 -6.83 15.03 -15.18
N PHE A 189 -7.44 15.44 -14.07
CA PHE A 189 -8.76 14.97 -13.65
C PHE A 189 -9.88 16.02 -13.81
N GLY A 190 -9.56 17.20 -14.33
CA GLY A 190 -10.55 18.27 -14.52
C GLY A 190 -11.12 18.82 -13.20
N VAL A 191 -10.34 18.81 -12.13
CA VAL A 191 -10.80 19.17 -10.78
C VAL A 191 -10.97 20.68 -10.66
N GLU A 192 -12.11 21.11 -10.14
CA GLU A 192 -12.41 22.53 -9.97
C GLU A 192 -11.98 23.09 -8.62
N HIS A 193 -11.99 22.28 -7.55
CA HIS A 193 -11.72 22.73 -6.20
C HIS A 193 -10.56 21.99 -5.52
N LEU A 194 -9.72 22.74 -4.81
CA LEU A 194 -8.64 22.24 -3.96
C LEU A 194 -9.03 22.40 -2.48
N ARG A 195 -8.82 21.36 -1.68
CA ARG A 195 -8.93 21.41 -0.23
C ARG A 195 -7.63 20.95 0.42
N ALA A 196 -7.02 21.81 1.22
CA ALA A 196 -5.71 21.57 1.83
C ALA A 196 -5.60 22.22 3.21
N ASP A 197 -4.49 22.03 3.91
CA ASP A 197 -4.20 22.72 5.17
C ASP A 197 -3.95 24.24 4.95
N GLU A 198 -3.88 25.00 6.06
CA GLU A 198 -3.63 26.45 6.11
C GLU A 198 -2.18 26.85 5.72
N LEU A 199 -1.39 25.92 5.21
CA LEU A 199 0.00 26.17 4.85
C LEU A 199 0.11 27.03 3.59
N SER A 200 0.97 28.04 3.65
CA SER A 200 1.24 28.95 2.51
C SER A 200 1.81 28.27 1.27
N VAL A 201 2.31 27.03 1.41
CA VAL A 201 2.77 26.20 0.28
C VAL A 201 1.66 25.96 -0.77
N TYR A 202 0.39 26.10 -0.37
CA TYR A 202 -0.79 25.93 -1.23
C TYR A 202 -1.30 27.23 -1.86
N ASP A 203 -0.80 28.41 -1.49
CA ASP A 203 -1.32 29.72 -1.94
C ASP A 203 -1.33 29.89 -3.46
N GLN A 204 -0.36 29.30 -4.14
CA GLN A 204 -0.22 29.39 -5.60
C GLN A 204 -0.50 28.03 -6.27
N ALA A 205 -1.10 27.08 -5.56
CA ALA A 205 -1.43 25.76 -6.10
C ALA A 205 -2.76 25.77 -6.88
N ALA A 206 -3.70 26.63 -6.48
CA ALA A 206 -4.96 26.90 -7.17
C ALA A 206 -5.37 28.36 -6.91
N PRO A 207 -6.23 28.97 -7.75
CA PRO A 207 -6.82 30.28 -7.46
C PRO A 207 -7.55 30.26 -6.11
N GLU A 208 -7.51 31.37 -5.38
CA GLU A 208 -8.10 31.48 -4.04
C GLU A 208 -9.59 31.11 -4.04
N ALA A 209 -10.36 31.55 -5.04
CA ALA A 209 -11.77 31.21 -5.22
C ALA A 209 -12.06 29.70 -5.38
N ARG A 210 -11.04 28.92 -5.74
CA ARG A 210 -11.11 27.47 -5.94
C ARG A 210 -10.41 26.70 -4.82
N ARG A 211 -9.98 27.38 -3.75
CA ARG A 211 -9.23 26.80 -2.66
C ARG A 211 -9.98 26.96 -1.34
N THR A 212 -10.16 25.86 -0.63
CA THR A 212 -10.78 25.84 0.70
C THR A 212 -9.84 25.21 1.73
N ILE A 213 -9.92 25.70 2.97
CA ILE A 213 -9.17 25.12 4.08
C ILE A 213 -9.85 23.82 4.51
N CYS A 214 -9.05 22.81 4.82
CA CYS A 214 -9.51 21.58 5.46
C CYS A 214 -9.91 21.88 6.91
N LEU A 215 -11.23 21.94 7.18
CA LEU A 215 -11.76 22.21 8.51
C LEU A 215 -11.23 21.23 9.57
N ALA A 216 -11.05 19.96 9.23
CA ALA A 216 -10.52 18.96 10.16
C ALA A 216 -9.08 19.27 10.59
N HIS A 217 -8.20 19.69 9.67
CA HIS A 217 -6.84 20.11 10.02
C HIS A 217 -6.81 21.41 10.81
N TRP A 218 -7.66 22.35 10.42
CA TRP A 218 -7.80 23.62 11.11
C TRP A 218 -8.24 23.40 12.57
N LEU A 219 -9.34 22.66 12.79
CA LEU A 219 -9.84 22.33 14.13
C LEU A 219 -8.79 21.59 14.97
N LYS A 220 -8.17 20.55 14.40
CA LYS A 220 -7.10 19.80 15.08
C LYS A 220 -5.99 20.72 15.56
N THR A 221 -5.55 21.66 14.73
CA THR A 221 -4.45 22.57 15.05
C THR A 221 -4.88 23.65 16.05
N LYS A 222 -6.03 24.29 15.85
CA LYS A 222 -6.49 25.37 16.74
C LYS A 222 -6.89 24.82 18.12
N CYS A 223 -7.60 23.69 18.20
CA CYS A 223 -7.93 23.05 19.47
C CYS A 223 -6.68 22.62 20.24
N LYS A 224 -5.69 22.05 19.55
CA LYS A 224 -4.39 21.72 20.18
C LYS A 224 -3.69 22.97 20.70
N ARG A 225 -3.65 24.05 19.91
CA ARG A 225 -2.99 25.30 20.31
C ARG A 225 -3.69 25.96 21.50
N ALA A 226 -5.02 25.98 21.52
CA ALA A 226 -5.79 26.47 22.66
C ALA A 226 -5.47 25.66 23.92
N TRP A 227 -5.43 24.33 23.83
CA TRP A 227 -5.04 23.47 24.94
C TRP A 227 -3.60 23.70 25.42
N ASP A 228 -2.63 23.82 24.49
CA ASP A 228 -1.23 24.09 24.82
C ASP A 228 -1.07 25.45 25.54
N LEU A 229 -1.76 26.49 25.05
CA LEU A 229 -1.79 27.82 25.67
C LEU A 229 -2.46 27.80 27.04
N SER A 230 -3.58 27.07 27.19
CA SER A 230 -4.25 26.91 28.48
C SER A 230 -3.31 26.36 29.55
N ARG A 231 -2.51 25.33 29.19
CA ARG A 231 -1.50 24.75 30.08
C ARG A 231 -0.36 25.72 30.40
N GLN A 232 0.08 26.49 29.41
CA GLN A 232 1.11 27.50 29.62
C GLN A 232 0.64 28.60 30.57
N PHE A 233 -0.54 29.17 30.34
CA PHE A 233 -1.14 30.18 31.20
C PHE A 233 -1.36 29.68 32.62
N GLN A 234 -1.81 28.43 32.78
CA GLN A 234 -1.93 27.82 34.10
C GLN A 234 -0.58 27.73 34.83
N ALA A 235 0.50 27.37 34.13
CA ALA A 235 1.84 27.30 34.69
C ALA A 235 2.40 28.69 35.07
N GLU A 236 1.98 29.74 34.38
CA GLU A 236 2.35 31.13 34.64
C GLU A 236 1.44 31.83 35.69
N GLY A 237 0.41 31.14 36.21
CA GLY A 237 -0.54 31.67 37.18
C GLY A 237 -1.67 32.51 36.57
N LEU A 238 -1.77 32.55 35.25
CA LEU A 238 -2.79 33.27 34.47
C LEU A 238 -4.07 32.41 34.33
N LEU A 239 -4.82 32.28 35.42
CA LEU A 239 -5.97 31.37 35.50
C LEU A 239 -7.14 31.79 34.60
N TYR A 240 -7.37 33.10 34.42
CA TYR A 240 -8.46 33.60 33.58
C TYR A 240 -8.20 33.31 32.10
N GLU A 241 -6.99 33.61 31.61
CA GLU A 241 -6.54 33.33 30.26
C GLU A 241 -6.53 31.82 29.98
N SER A 242 -6.13 31.02 30.97
CA SER A 242 -6.21 29.56 30.90
C SER A 242 -7.65 29.07 30.68
N GLN A 243 -8.60 29.62 31.43
CA GLN A 243 -10.02 29.28 31.29
C GLN A 243 -10.59 29.76 29.94
N MET A 244 -10.25 30.97 29.49
CA MET A 244 -10.64 31.47 28.17
C MET A 244 -10.20 30.54 27.04
N MET A 245 -8.99 29.98 27.11
CA MET A 245 -8.52 29.04 26.09
C MET A 245 -9.29 27.72 26.11
N LEU A 246 -9.70 27.23 27.28
CA LEU A 246 -10.57 26.05 27.39
C LEU A 246 -11.98 26.33 26.86
N ASP A 247 -12.51 27.52 27.10
CA ASP A 247 -13.81 27.93 26.57
C ASP A 247 -13.77 28.06 25.05
N LEU A 248 -12.70 28.64 24.49
CA LEU A 248 -12.45 28.64 23.05
C LEU A 248 -12.42 27.21 22.49
N GLN A 249 -11.74 26.27 23.14
CA GLN A 249 -11.70 24.87 22.71
C GLN A 249 -13.08 24.21 22.69
N ARG A 250 -14.00 24.60 23.58
CA ARG A 250 -15.38 24.08 23.60
C ARG A 250 -16.26 24.65 22.49
N LEU A 251 -15.91 25.83 21.97
CA LEU A 251 -16.62 26.50 20.90
C LEU A 251 -16.18 26.06 19.49
N LEU A 252 -14.97 25.50 19.38
CA LEU A 252 -14.38 24.98 18.14
C LEU A 252 -14.76 23.50 17.93
#